data_AF-A0A9E2HIN3-F1
#
_entry.id   AF-A0A9E2HIN3-F1
#
_cell.length_a   1.000
_cell.length_b   1.000
_cell.length_c   1.000
_cell.angle_alpha   90.00
_cell.angle_beta   90.00
_cell.angle_gamma   90.00
#
_symmetry.space_group_name_H-M   'P 1'
#
loop_
_entity.id
_entity.type
_entity.pdbx_description
1 polymer ?
#
loop_
_entity_poly.entity_id
_entity_poly.type
_entity_poly.pdbx_seq_one_letter_code
_entity_poly.pdbx_strand_id
1 'polypeptide(L)'
;MKRPLLTIVVSGLAMAASLQPALAQSGRTRAQQAQDAQIASIPRCSRSLGSVSIVDGQPDFFRERQLSPPQTLLRVVIQRSGCFTLVDRGAGMDAAARERALADDGMLQRGSNVGGGQIRAADYVLVAEVASADANTGGGGVAAVAGGLIGGTLGGLVGSIRTQRMEANTVLSLTNVRTSEGMAVTEGYASRNNLSWGIGGGVGFGGAVGGGYESTEIGRIVAQSFIQAYTEMVTRLGLLEGTSAAAEAPVQSYLVQQATTMRSSPGGSVVRALPEGLRVYPTGQRDGLWWEILDDNDNRGWVQNDRLAPGR
;
A
#
# COMPACT_ATOMS: atom_id res chain seq x y z
N MET A 1 85.59 -32.88 28.80
CA MET A 1 85.33 -34.33 28.67
C MET A 1 83.85 -34.56 28.41
N LYS A 2 83.54 -35.36 27.37
CA LYS A 2 82.28 -36.11 27.12
C LYS A 2 81.00 -35.31 26.78
N ARG A 3 80.64 -35.34 25.49
CA ARG A 3 79.25 -35.44 24.97
C ARG A 3 78.73 -36.87 25.22
N PRO A 4 77.41 -37.23 25.21
CA PRO A 4 76.38 -36.75 24.24
C PRO A 4 74.87 -36.78 24.66
N LEU A 5 74.01 -36.55 23.66
CA LEU A 5 72.58 -36.92 23.46
C LEU A 5 71.50 -36.14 24.25
N LEU A 6 70.68 -35.29 23.63
CA LEU A 6 69.55 -35.53 22.69
C LEU A 6 68.27 -36.03 23.38
N THR A 7 67.31 -35.14 23.60
CA THR A 7 65.88 -35.44 23.35
C THR A 7 65.09 -34.16 23.13
N ILE A 8 64.37 -34.14 22.01
CA ILE A 8 63.55 -33.06 21.48
C ILE A 8 62.12 -33.26 22.01
N VAL A 9 61.51 -32.22 22.59
CA VAL A 9 60.05 -32.07 22.67
C VAL A 9 59.72 -30.63 22.29
N VAL A 10 59.31 -30.43 21.02
CA VAL A 10 58.74 -29.17 20.55
C VAL A 10 57.23 -29.27 20.77
N SER A 11 56.72 -28.66 21.85
CA SER A 11 55.29 -28.43 22.01
C SER A 11 54.89 -27.22 21.16
N GLY A 12 54.17 -27.49 20.08
CA GLY A 12 53.61 -26.48 19.19
C GLY A 12 52.52 -25.66 19.86
N LEU A 13 52.72 -24.35 19.93
CA LEU A 13 51.67 -23.38 20.20
C LEU A 13 51.03 -23.01 18.86
N ALA A 14 50.00 -23.76 18.45
CA ALA A 14 49.20 -23.41 17.30
C ALA A 14 48.35 -22.18 17.65
N MET A 15 48.69 -21.03 17.04
CA MET A 15 47.80 -19.87 16.94
C MET A 15 46.51 -20.32 16.25
N ALA A 16 45.47 -20.58 17.03
CA ALA A 16 44.11 -20.70 16.52
C ALA A 16 43.64 -19.30 16.12
N ALA A 17 43.98 -18.89 14.89
CA ALA A 17 43.28 -17.82 14.21
C ALA A 17 41.81 -18.24 14.15
N SER A 18 40.95 -17.56 14.90
CA SER A 18 39.51 -17.66 14.76
C SER A 18 39.11 -17.10 13.39
N LEU A 19 39.25 -17.94 12.36
CA LEU A 19 38.58 -17.78 11.09
C LEU A 19 37.08 -17.91 11.38
N GLN A 20 36.45 -16.76 11.66
CA GLN A 20 35.01 -16.65 11.58
C GLN A 20 34.60 -17.09 10.16
N PRO A 21 33.54 -17.90 10.00
CA PRO A 21 33.06 -18.23 8.68
C PRO A 21 32.45 -16.97 8.05
N ALA A 22 33.27 -16.19 7.35
CA ALA A 22 32.86 -15.18 6.38
C ALA A 22 32.33 -15.85 5.09
N LEU A 23 31.49 -16.88 5.26
CA LEU A 23 30.89 -17.71 4.23
C LEU A 23 29.37 -17.75 4.43
N ALA A 24 28.76 -16.57 4.44
CA ALA A 24 27.33 -16.38 4.16
C ALA A 24 27.07 -15.19 3.21
N GLN A 25 28.11 -14.67 2.57
CA GLN A 25 28.05 -13.56 1.62
C GLN A 25 28.60 -13.95 0.23
N SER A 26 28.65 -15.24 -0.06
CA SER A 26 28.90 -15.76 -1.40
C SER A 26 27.62 -15.75 -2.22
N GLY A 27 27.47 -14.70 -3.04
CA GLY A 27 26.74 -14.78 -4.30
C GLY A 27 25.24 -14.50 -4.27
N ARG A 28 24.81 -13.33 -3.77
CA ARG A 28 23.54 -12.77 -4.30
C ARG A 28 23.74 -12.56 -5.80
N THR A 29 22.87 -13.17 -6.60
CA THR A 29 22.88 -12.99 -8.06
C THR A 29 22.71 -11.49 -8.38
N ARG A 30 23.22 -11.02 -9.53
CA ARG A 30 22.98 -9.63 -9.98
C ARG A 30 21.48 -9.28 -9.95
N ALA A 31 20.65 -10.28 -10.21
CA ALA A 31 19.20 -10.21 -10.08
C ALA A 31 18.72 -9.82 -8.68
N GLN A 32 19.21 -10.51 -7.66
CA GLN A 32 18.85 -10.22 -6.26
C GLN A 32 19.40 -8.85 -5.80
N GLN A 33 20.58 -8.44 -6.27
CA GLN A 33 21.15 -7.14 -5.92
C GLN A 33 20.37 -5.96 -6.52
N ALA A 34 19.90 -6.09 -7.77
CA ALA A 34 19.06 -5.08 -8.42
C ALA A 34 17.66 -5.02 -7.80
N GLN A 35 17.10 -6.15 -7.38
CA GLN A 35 15.86 -6.20 -6.59
C GLN A 35 16.01 -5.47 -5.26
N ASP A 36 17.08 -5.73 -4.53
CA ASP A 36 17.38 -5.06 -3.26
C ASP A 36 17.47 -3.54 -3.46
N ALA A 37 18.04 -3.09 -4.58
CA ALA A 37 18.12 -1.67 -4.92
C ALA A 37 16.76 -1.06 -5.30
N GLN A 38 15.89 -1.79 -6.01
CA GLN A 38 14.51 -1.33 -6.25
C GLN A 38 13.68 -1.31 -4.95
N ILE A 39 13.82 -2.31 -4.10
CA ILE A 39 13.22 -2.34 -2.77
C ILE A 39 13.74 -1.19 -1.90
N ALA A 40 15.01 -0.82 -2.04
CA ALA A 40 15.61 0.32 -1.33
C ALA A 40 15.04 1.67 -1.80
N SER A 41 14.50 1.74 -3.02
CA SER A 41 13.81 2.94 -3.52
C SER A 41 12.40 3.12 -2.93
N ILE A 42 11.85 2.11 -2.26
CA ILE A 42 10.55 2.23 -1.57
C ILE A 42 10.73 3.14 -0.34
N PRO A 43 9.93 4.20 -0.19
CA PRO A 43 10.02 5.09 0.96
C PRO A 43 9.69 4.33 2.25
N ARG A 44 10.34 4.72 3.35
CA ARG A 44 10.07 4.19 4.69
C ARG A 44 9.51 5.28 5.58
N CYS A 45 8.38 5.00 6.21
CA CYS A 45 7.79 5.90 7.18
C CYS A 45 8.02 5.38 8.59
N SER A 46 8.38 6.28 9.51
CA SER A 46 8.50 5.96 10.95
C SER A 46 7.14 5.76 11.63
N ARG A 47 6.09 6.37 11.08
CA ARG A 47 4.69 6.26 11.52
C ARG A 47 3.78 5.90 10.35
N SER A 48 2.72 5.16 10.65
CA SER A 48 1.67 4.88 9.67
C SER A 48 0.82 6.13 9.42
N LEU A 49 0.53 6.43 8.16
CA LEU A 49 -0.34 7.50 7.68
C LEU A 49 -1.84 7.13 7.79
N GLY A 50 -2.15 5.84 7.98
CA GLY A 50 -3.52 5.34 8.13
C GLY A 50 -3.65 3.88 7.72
N SER A 51 -4.85 3.32 7.82
CA SER A 51 -5.15 2.02 7.21
C SER A 51 -5.62 2.16 5.76
N VAL A 52 -5.13 1.31 4.86
CA VAL A 52 -5.49 1.34 3.44
C VAL A 52 -5.97 -0.02 2.96
N SER A 53 -7.02 -0.04 2.15
CA SER A 53 -7.40 -1.20 1.35
C SER A 53 -7.10 -0.95 -0.12
N ILE A 54 -6.68 -1.98 -0.84
CA ILE A 54 -6.37 -1.90 -2.27
C ILE A 54 -7.55 -2.46 -3.07
N VAL A 55 -7.93 -1.77 -4.13
CA VAL A 55 -8.93 -2.24 -5.11
C VAL A 55 -8.30 -2.21 -6.50
N ASP A 56 -8.44 -3.30 -7.25
CA ASP A 56 -8.01 -3.35 -8.64
C ASP A 56 -9.08 -2.70 -9.53
N GLY A 57 -8.70 -1.65 -10.28
CA GLY A 57 -9.65 -0.92 -11.13
C GLY A 57 -9.99 -1.62 -12.45
N GLN A 58 -9.13 -2.55 -12.92
CA GLN A 58 -9.21 -3.14 -14.26
C GLN A 58 -8.84 -4.63 -14.30
N PRO A 59 -9.60 -5.54 -13.66
CA PRO A 59 -9.22 -6.95 -13.54
C PRO A 59 -9.09 -7.68 -14.89
N ASP A 60 -9.89 -7.33 -15.89
CA ASP A 60 -9.87 -7.96 -17.22
C ASP A 60 -8.57 -7.66 -17.99
N PHE A 61 -8.06 -6.43 -17.91
CA PHE A 61 -6.81 -6.00 -18.55
C PHE A 61 -5.61 -6.86 -18.13
N PHE A 62 -5.52 -7.16 -16.82
CA PHE A 62 -4.44 -7.97 -16.27
C PHE A 62 -4.58 -9.45 -16.65
N ARG A 63 -5.82 -9.98 -16.63
CA ARG A 63 -6.09 -11.36 -17.04
C ARG A 63 -5.72 -11.61 -18.51
N GLU A 64 -6.08 -10.71 -19.41
CA GLU A 64 -5.77 -10.82 -20.85
C GLU A 64 -4.26 -10.79 -21.13
N ARG A 65 -3.50 -10.02 -20.36
CA ARG A 65 -2.04 -9.92 -20.49
C ARG A 65 -1.27 -10.94 -19.64
N GLN A 66 -1.96 -11.89 -19.01
CA GLN A 66 -1.37 -12.91 -18.13
C GLN A 66 -0.53 -12.27 -17.00
N LEU A 67 -0.90 -11.06 -16.58
CA LEU A 67 -0.30 -10.38 -15.45
C LEU A 67 -1.17 -10.60 -14.21
N SER A 68 -0.55 -10.75 -13.06
CA SER A 68 -1.31 -10.71 -11.80
C SER A 68 -1.87 -9.31 -11.56
N PRO A 69 -2.97 -9.17 -10.79
CA PRO A 69 -3.49 -7.86 -10.45
C PRO A 69 -2.47 -7.00 -9.67
N PRO A 70 -2.46 -5.67 -9.87
CA PRO A 70 -1.56 -4.73 -9.18
C PRO A 70 -1.58 -4.86 -7.67
N GLN A 71 -2.72 -5.27 -7.09
CA GLN A 71 -2.87 -5.53 -5.67
C GLN A 71 -1.81 -6.48 -5.10
N THR A 72 -1.31 -7.44 -5.89
CA THR A 72 -0.26 -8.37 -5.45
C THR A 72 1.06 -7.65 -5.21
N LEU A 73 1.46 -6.79 -6.15
CA LEU A 73 2.66 -5.97 -6.06
C LEU A 73 2.51 -4.91 -4.95
N LEU A 74 1.42 -4.15 -4.97
CA LEU A 74 1.20 -3.04 -4.05
C LEU A 74 1.10 -3.51 -2.59
N ARG A 75 0.56 -4.70 -2.33
CA ARG A 75 0.59 -5.33 -0.99
C ARG A 75 2.01 -5.43 -0.46
N VAL A 76 2.96 -5.90 -1.28
CA VAL A 76 4.37 -6.01 -0.88
C VAL A 76 5.02 -4.65 -0.72
N VAL A 77 4.75 -3.71 -1.63
CA VAL A 77 5.29 -2.34 -1.55
C VAL A 77 4.83 -1.63 -0.28
N ILE A 78 3.54 -1.69 0.05
CA ILE A 78 2.96 -1.08 1.26
C ILE A 78 3.48 -1.75 2.53
N GLN A 79 3.53 -3.09 2.57
CA GLN A 79 4.05 -3.81 3.73
C GLN A 79 5.53 -3.50 3.96
N ARG A 80 6.31 -3.32 2.90
CA ARG A 80 7.71 -2.90 3.01
C ARG A 80 7.81 -1.43 3.39
N SER A 81 7.03 -0.51 2.83
CA SER A 81 7.17 0.91 3.17
C SER A 81 6.85 1.22 4.63
N GLY A 82 5.92 0.48 5.23
CA GLY A 82 5.40 0.76 6.58
C GLY A 82 4.57 2.05 6.66
N CYS A 83 4.37 2.75 5.53
CA CYS A 83 3.66 4.02 5.48
C CYS A 83 2.15 3.87 5.66
N PHE A 84 1.57 2.72 5.32
CA PHE A 84 0.16 2.41 5.61
C PHE A 84 0.04 1.06 6.29
N THR A 85 -0.97 0.90 7.13
CA THR A 85 -1.38 -0.43 7.56
C THR A 85 -2.32 -1.03 6.51
N LEU A 86 -1.91 -2.10 5.87
CA LEU A 86 -2.75 -2.78 4.89
C LEU A 86 -3.93 -3.49 5.58
N VAL A 87 -5.15 -3.23 5.10
CA VAL A 87 -6.36 -3.96 5.47
C VAL A 87 -6.80 -4.79 4.27
N ASP A 88 -6.90 -6.10 4.46
CA ASP A 88 -7.36 -7.02 3.43
C ASP A 88 -8.89 -6.96 3.32
N ARG A 89 -9.40 -6.84 2.09
CA ARG A 89 -10.83 -6.85 1.74
C ARG A 89 -11.19 -7.91 0.70
N GLY A 90 -10.24 -8.80 0.37
CA GLY A 90 -10.46 -9.95 -0.50
C GLY A 90 -10.25 -11.24 0.28
N ALA A 91 -9.43 -12.15 -0.26
CA ALA A 91 -9.26 -13.50 0.25
C ALA A 91 -8.89 -13.58 1.75
N GLY A 92 -8.13 -12.61 2.29
CA GLY A 92 -7.78 -12.58 3.71
C GLY A 92 -8.99 -12.27 4.60
N MET A 93 -9.86 -11.37 4.15
CA MET A 93 -11.13 -11.06 4.83
C MET A 93 -12.10 -12.24 4.75
N ASP A 94 -12.17 -12.91 3.61
CA ASP A 94 -13.02 -14.09 3.40
C ASP A 94 -12.60 -15.24 4.31
N ALA A 95 -11.28 -15.47 4.45
CA ALA A 95 -10.75 -16.43 5.40
C ALA A 95 -11.10 -16.04 6.84
N ALA A 96 -10.93 -14.77 7.22
CA ALA A 96 -11.31 -14.30 8.54
C ALA A 96 -12.83 -14.37 8.80
N ALA A 97 -13.66 -14.22 7.75
CA ALA A 97 -15.11 -14.41 7.86
C ALA A 97 -15.49 -15.87 8.12
N ARG A 98 -14.77 -16.83 7.51
CA ARG A 98 -14.94 -18.25 7.82
C ARG A 98 -14.57 -18.56 9.27
N GLU A 99 -13.47 -18.03 9.79
CA GLU A 99 -13.10 -18.22 11.20
C GLU A 99 -14.15 -17.65 12.16
N ARG A 100 -14.79 -16.54 11.81
CA ARG A 100 -15.91 -15.98 12.60
C ARG A 100 -17.15 -16.88 12.56
N ALA A 101 -17.49 -17.44 11.38
CA ALA A 101 -18.58 -18.41 11.29
C ALA A 101 -18.31 -19.65 12.16
N LEU A 102 -17.06 -20.14 12.18
CA LEU A 102 -16.65 -21.22 13.08
C LEU A 102 -16.72 -20.82 14.56
N ALA A 103 -16.46 -19.55 14.88
CA ALA A 103 -16.62 -19.00 16.23
C ALA A 103 -18.09 -18.98 16.66
N ASP A 104 -18.98 -18.53 15.75
CA ASP A 104 -20.42 -18.48 15.96
C ASP A 104 -21.03 -19.88 16.12
N ASP A 105 -20.49 -20.87 15.39
CA ASP A 105 -20.84 -22.29 15.51
C ASP A 105 -20.21 -22.98 16.74
N GLY A 106 -19.41 -22.28 17.54
CA GLY A 106 -18.77 -22.82 18.75
C GLY A 106 -17.68 -23.85 18.48
N MET A 107 -17.15 -23.90 17.27
CA MET A 107 -16.15 -24.89 16.85
C MET A 107 -14.70 -24.51 17.23
N LEU A 108 -14.46 -23.26 17.62
CA LEU A 108 -13.12 -22.78 17.94
C LEU A 108 -12.65 -23.24 19.33
N GLN A 109 -11.33 -23.34 19.47
CA GLN A 109 -10.70 -23.63 20.75
C GLN A 109 -10.99 -22.52 21.78
N ARG A 110 -11.06 -22.88 23.06
CA ARG A 110 -11.17 -21.90 24.14
C ARG A 110 -9.97 -20.95 24.10
N GLY A 111 -10.24 -19.64 24.11
CA GLY A 111 -9.21 -18.61 24.05
C GLY A 111 -8.84 -18.13 22.64
N SER A 112 -9.52 -18.59 21.58
CA SER A 112 -9.29 -18.09 20.21
C SER A 112 -9.63 -16.59 20.03
N ASN A 113 -10.43 -16.00 20.92
CA ASN A 113 -10.76 -14.57 20.95
C ASN A 113 -11.27 -14.02 19.62
N VAL A 114 -11.99 -14.81 18.83
CA VAL A 114 -12.62 -14.37 17.58
C VAL A 114 -14.04 -13.89 17.90
N GLY A 115 -14.39 -12.66 17.49
CA GLY A 115 -15.72 -12.10 17.74
C GLY A 115 -15.97 -10.76 17.06
N GLY A 116 -17.14 -10.18 17.37
CA GLY A 116 -17.57 -8.88 16.83
C GLY A 116 -16.67 -7.71 17.26
N GLY A 117 -16.64 -6.65 16.44
CA GLY A 117 -15.90 -5.42 16.75
C GLY A 117 -14.38 -5.48 16.52
N GLN A 118 -13.85 -6.59 16.03
CA GLN A 118 -12.39 -6.79 15.85
C GLN A 118 -11.88 -6.45 14.44
N ILE A 119 -12.78 -6.13 13.51
CA ILE A 119 -12.41 -5.80 12.12
C ILE A 119 -11.93 -4.36 12.07
N ARG A 120 -10.68 -4.17 11.61
CA ARG A 120 -10.13 -2.84 11.39
C ARG A 120 -10.77 -2.17 10.17
N ALA A 121 -11.28 -0.96 10.33
CA ALA A 121 -11.73 -0.14 9.20
C ALA A 121 -10.53 0.30 8.35
N ALA A 122 -10.75 0.45 7.05
CA ALA A 122 -9.79 1.14 6.18
C ALA A 122 -10.10 2.63 6.24
N ASP A 123 -9.09 3.45 6.46
CA ASP A 123 -9.20 4.91 6.43
C ASP A 123 -9.20 5.41 4.97
N TYR A 124 -8.46 4.70 4.10
CA TYR A 124 -8.34 5.00 2.68
C TYR A 124 -8.59 3.79 1.78
N VAL A 125 -9.09 4.06 0.57
CA VAL A 125 -9.06 3.10 -0.55
C VAL A 125 -8.01 3.57 -1.55
N LEU A 126 -7.07 2.68 -1.87
CA LEU A 126 -6.11 2.86 -2.96
C LEU A 126 -6.61 2.10 -4.18
N VAL A 127 -6.93 2.80 -5.26
CA VAL A 127 -7.28 2.21 -6.55
C VAL A 127 -6.08 2.31 -7.47
N ALA A 128 -5.74 1.18 -8.09
CA ALA A 128 -4.59 1.07 -8.98
C ALA A 128 -5.03 0.74 -10.41
N GLU A 129 -4.63 1.58 -11.35
CA GLU A 129 -5.02 1.49 -12.76
C GLU A 129 -3.80 1.67 -13.68
N VAL A 130 -3.89 1.07 -14.86
CA VAL A 130 -2.93 1.28 -15.95
C VAL A 130 -3.64 2.16 -17.00
N ALA A 131 -3.14 3.37 -17.22
CA ALA A 131 -3.68 4.30 -18.21
C ALA A 131 -3.22 3.92 -19.62
N SER A 132 -1.99 3.43 -19.77
CA SER A 132 -1.47 2.83 -21.00
C SER A 132 -0.31 1.89 -20.71
N ALA A 133 -0.24 0.75 -21.40
CA ALA A 133 0.95 -0.10 -21.45
C ALA A 133 1.06 -0.64 -22.87
N ASP A 134 1.73 0.13 -23.72
CA ASP A 134 1.88 -0.21 -25.14
C ASP A 134 3.24 -0.87 -25.38
N ALA A 135 3.20 -2.02 -26.03
CA ALA A 135 4.40 -2.74 -26.45
C ALA A 135 4.95 -2.26 -27.81
N ASN A 136 4.29 -1.28 -28.45
CA ASN A 136 4.51 -0.90 -29.85
C ASN A 136 4.58 0.62 -30.12
N THR A 137 4.97 1.47 -29.16
CA THR A 137 5.18 2.91 -29.40
C THR A 137 6.59 3.17 -29.97
N GLY A 138 6.86 2.60 -31.16
CA GLY A 138 8.19 2.67 -31.78
C GLY A 138 8.17 2.51 -33.30
N GLY A 139 7.73 3.54 -34.01
CA GLY A 139 8.07 3.75 -35.42
C GLY A 139 6.97 3.45 -36.43
N GLY A 140 6.25 4.49 -36.82
CA GLY A 140 5.41 4.49 -38.03
C GLY A 140 4.87 5.87 -38.32
N GLY A 141 5.49 6.60 -39.27
CA GLY A 141 4.76 7.64 -40.01
C GLY A 141 5.47 8.93 -40.38
N VAL A 142 6.40 9.48 -39.59
CA VAL A 142 6.80 10.90 -39.78
C VAL A 142 8.31 11.17 -39.93
N ALA A 143 9.19 10.20 -39.65
CA ALA A 143 10.64 10.41 -39.79
C ALA A 143 11.23 10.03 -41.17
N ALA A 144 10.45 9.40 -42.06
CA ALA A 144 10.96 8.96 -43.38
C ALA A 144 10.80 10.01 -44.48
N VAL A 145 10.01 11.07 -44.27
CA VAL A 145 9.70 12.05 -45.32
C VAL A 145 10.65 13.26 -45.31
N ALA A 146 11.42 13.44 -44.24
CA ALA A 146 12.41 14.54 -44.12
C ALA A 146 13.81 14.18 -44.67
N GLY A 147 14.04 12.94 -45.12
CA GLY A 147 15.34 12.51 -45.68
C GLY A 147 15.49 12.72 -47.19
N GLY A 148 14.44 13.17 -47.89
CA GLY A 148 14.40 13.23 -49.36
C GLY A 148 14.74 14.59 -49.98
N LEU A 149 15.02 15.63 -49.19
CA LEU A 149 15.15 17.01 -49.72
C LEU A 149 16.55 17.65 -49.53
N ILE A 150 17.56 16.86 -49.16
CA ILE A 150 18.96 17.32 -49.15
C ILE A 150 19.75 16.38 -50.06
N GLY A 151 20.01 16.86 -51.28
CA GLY A 151 20.80 16.14 -52.28
C GLY A 151 22.21 15.83 -51.79
N GLY A 152 22.56 14.55 -51.82
CA GLY A 152 23.90 14.06 -51.56
C GLY A 152 23.94 12.55 -51.69
N THR A 153 24.87 12.03 -52.49
CA THR A 153 25.06 10.63 -52.88
C THR A 153 25.55 9.69 -51.76
N LEU A 154 25.20 9.98 -50.51
CA LEU A 154 25.51 9.18 -49.32
C LEU A 154 24.22 8.62 -48.70
N GLY A 155 23.42 7.95 -49.53
CA GLY A 155 22.35 7.08 -49.07
C GLY A 155 22.91 5.71 -48.75
N GLY A 156 23.13 5.41 -47.48
CA GLY A 156 23.50 4.07 -47.05
C GLY A 156 23.86 4.02 -45.58
N LEU A 157 23.13 3.22 -44.80
CA LEU A 157 23.29 2.97 -43.36
C LEU A 157 22.74 4.04 -42.41
N VAL A 158 21.42 4.25 -42.44
CA VAL A 158 20.71 4.44 -41.17
C VAL A 158 19.94 3.15 -40.93
N GLY A 159 20.59 2.25 -40.19
CA GLY A 159 19.98 1.04 -39.68
C GLY A 159 18.69 1.40 -38.97
N SER A 160 17.64 0.67 -39.32
CA SER A 160 16.36 0.64 -38.63
C SER A 160 16.57 0.22 -37.17
N ILE A 161 16.91 1.19 -36.31
CA ILE A 161 16.80 1.01 -34.87
C ILE A 161 15.30 0.98 -34.58
N ARG A 162 14.71 -0.23 -34.67
CA ARG A 162 13.43 -0.56 -34.03
C ARG A 162 13.62 -0.39 -32.53
N THR A 163 13.53 0.86 -32.08
CA THR A 163 13.50 1.17 -30.66
C THR A 163 12.09 0.84 -30.22
N GLN A 164 11.86 -0.40 -29.78
CA GLN A 164 10.66 -0.75 -29.02
C GLN A 164 10.73 0.05 -27.71
N ARG A 165 10.23 1.29 -27.73
CA ARG A 165 9.97 2.04 -26.51
C ARG A 165 8.71 1.41 -25.95
N MET A 166 8.86 0.66 -24.87
CA MET A 166 7.70 0.24 -24.09
C MET A 166 7.60 1.23 -22.95
N GLU A 167 6.44 1.86 -22.83
CA GLU A 167 6.10 2.89 -21.87
C GLU A 167 4.85 2.42 -21.12
N ALA A 168 4.90 2.47 -19.79
CA ALA A 168 3.74 2.22 -18.96
C ALA A 168 3.42 3.48 -18.14
N ASN A 169 2.17 3.93 -18.27
CA ASN A 169 1.60 5.00 -17.48
C ASN A 169 0.62 4.36 -16.49
N THR A 170 0.95 4.44 -15.20
CA THR A 170 0.09 3.92 -14.12
C THR A 170 -0.46 5.06 -13.29
N VAL A 171 -1.71 4.92 -12.86
CA VAL A 171 -2.40 5.89 -12.02
C VAL A 171 -2.72 5.23 -10.69
N LEU A 172 -2.39 5.91 -9.60
CA LEU A 172 -2.79 5.57 -8.24
C LEU A 172 -3.70 6.68 -7.72
N SER A 173 -4.92 6.32 -7.31
CA SER A 173 -5.83 7.23 -6.65
C SER A 173 -6.10 6.78 -5.21
N LEU A 174 -6.06 7.73 -4.28
CA LEU A 174 -6.30 7.52 -2.87
C LEU A 174 -7.56 8.30 -2.45
N THR A 175 -8.55 7.59 -1.92
CA THR A 175 -9.83 8.19 -1.51
C THR A 175 -10.08 7.93 -0.03
N ASN A 176 -10.51 8.95 0.72
CA ASN A 176 -10.94 8.83 2.11
C ASN A 176 -12.29 8.10 2.18
N VAL A 177 -12.33 6.96 2.90
CA VAL A 177 -13.53 6.11 2.97
C VAL A 177 -14.71 6.81 3.67
N ARG A 178 -14.42 7.74 4.60
CA ARG A 178 -15.43 8.36 5.44
C ARG A 178 -16.08 9.57 4.79
N THR A 179 -15.32 10.32 4.00
CA THR A 179 -15.80 11.54 3.32
C THR A 179 -16.01 11.35 1.82
N SER A 180 -15.58 10.23 1.25
CA SER A 180 -15.53 9.99 -0.21
C SER A 180 -14.66 11.02 -0.96
N GLU A 181 -13.77 11.73 -0.27
CA GLU A 181 -12.91 12.73 -0.89
C GLU A 181 -11.66 12.08 -1.50
N GLY A 182 -11.38 12.38 -2.77
CA GLY A 182 -10.14 12.01 -3.43
C GLY A 182 -8.99 12.84 -2.88
N MET A 183 -8.07 12.22 -2.15
CA MET A 183 -6.97 12.92 -1.47
C MET A 183 -5.74 13.08 -2.35
N ALA A 184 -5.43 12.08 -3.17
CA ALA A 184 -4.26 12.13 -4.04
C ALA A 184 -4.51 11.29 -5.29
N VAL A 185 -4.19 11.87 -6.45
CA VAL A 185 -4.04 11.14 -7.70
C VAL A 185 -2.60 11.34 -8.16
N THR A 186 -1.90 10.23 -8.34
CA THR A 186 -0.47 10.24 -8.68
C THR A 186 -0.22 9.32 -9.85
N GLU A 187 0.58 9.80 -10.79
CA GLU A 187 0.94 9.07 -12.00
C GLU A 187 2.38 8.60 -11.91
N GLY A 188 2.64 7.39 -12.40
CA GLY A 188 3.96 6.80 -12.50
C GLY A 188 4.30 6.55 -13.96
N TYR A 189 5.53 6.88 -14.34
CA TYR A 189 6.00 6.82 -15.72
C TYR A 189 7.29 6.00 -15.77
N ALA A 190 7.22 4.81 -16.38
CA ALA A 190 8.40 3.99 -16.60
C ALA A 190 8.52 3.61 -18.09
N SER A 191 9.76 3.65 -18.60
CA SER A 191 10.09 3.23 -19.96
C SER A 191 11.30 2.31 -19.98
N ARG A 192 11.42 1.45 -21.01
CA ARG A 192 12.60 0.59 -21.21
C ARG A 192 13.93 1.35 -21.14
N ASN A 193 13.97 2.58 -21.67
CA ASN A 193 15.20 3.37 -21.71
C ASN A 193 15.60 3.90 -20.31
N ASN A 194 14.63 4.12 -19.41
CA ASN A 194 14.90 4.58 -18.05
C ASN A 194 15.39 3.47 -17.10
N LEU A 195 15.11 2.19 -17.40
CA LEU A 195 15.73 1.06 -16.70
C LEU A 195 17.27 1.01 -16.91
N SER A 196 17.81 1.71 -17.92
CA SER A 196 19.26 1.74 -18.16
C SER A 196 20.01 2.80 -17.33
N TRP A 197 19.32 3.81 -16.80
CA TRP A 197 19.95 4.98 -16.15
C TRP A 197 19.71 5.05 -14.63
N GLY A 198 18.60 4.53 -14.12
CA GLY A 198 18.37 4.35 -12.70
C GLY A 198 18.66 2.92 -12.27
N ILE A 199 19.78 2.69 -11.59
CA ILE A 199 20.15 1.41 -10.95
C ILE A 199 20.41 0.29 -11.97
N GLY A 200 21.64 0.27 -12.48
CA GLY A 200 22.36 -0.91 -12.98
C GLY A 200 21.53 -2.06 -13.57
N GLY A 201 21.15 -1.93 -14.84
CA GLY A 201 21.12 -3.03 -15.81
C GLY A 201 20.36 -4.29 -15.39
N GLY A 202 19.04 -4.20 -15.45
CA GLY A 202 18.15 -5.36 -15.49
C GLY A 202 17.85 -5.96 -14.12
N VAL A 203 16.65 -6.55 -14.04
CA VAL A 203 16.08 -7.31 -12.92
C VAL A 203 15.18 -6.47 -11.99
N GLY A 204 13.87 -6.69 -12.16
CA GLY A 204 12.82 -6.25 -11.23
C GLY A 204 12.60 -7.26 -10.10
N PHE A 205 11.53 -7.06 -9.30
CA PHE A 205 11.05 -7.75 -8.07
C PHE A 205 11.09 -9.30 -7.97
N GLY A 206 12.11 -9.97 -8.49
CA GLY A 206 12.20 -11.42 -8.58
C GLY A 206 12.06 -12.16 -7.26
N GLY A 207 11.10 -13.06 -7.23
CA GLY A 207 10.82 -14.02 -6.18
C GLY A 207 9.84 -13.55 -5.11
N ALA A 208 9.55 -12.24 -5.01
CA ALA A 208 8.67 -11.71 -3.95
C ALA A 208 7.24 -11.42 -4.45
N VAL A 209 7.08 -11.20 -5.76
CA VAL A 209 5.81 -10.83 -6.39
C VAL A 209 5.64 -11.73 -7.61
N GLY A 210 5.20 -12.97 -7.38
CA GLY A 210 4.82 -13.87 -8.46
C GLY A 210 3.76 -13.24 -9.37
N GLY A 211 3.69 -13.69 -10.63
CA GLY A 211 2.64 -13.25 -11.55
C GLY A 211 3.03 -12.30 -12.68
N GLY A 212 4.23 -12.47 -13.25
CA GLY A 212 4.61 -11.78 -14.50
C GLY A 212 5.36 -10.46 -14.32
N TYR A 213 5.30 -9.84 -13.13
CA TYR A 213 5.98 -8.57 -12.80
C TYR A 213 7.51 -8.68 -12.75
N GLU A 214 8.00 -9.85 -12.42
CA GLU A 214 9.42 -10.18 -12.34
C GLU A 214 9.99 -10.76 -13.65
N SER A 215 9.17 -11.55 -14.35
CA SER A 215 9.60 -12.37 -15.48
C SER A 215 9.50 -11.64 -16.82
N THR A 216 8.57 -10.70 -16.98
CA THR A 216 8.35 -9.99 -18.26
C THR A 216 8.91 -8.57 -18.24
N GLU A 217 9.32 -8.07 -19.41
CA GLU A 217 9.80 -6.70 -19.55
C GLU A 217 8.70 -5.67 -19.27
N ILE A 218 7.48 -5.94 -19.74
CA ILE A 218 6.28 -5.14 -19.45
C ILE A 218 6.01 -5.13 -17.94
N GLY A 219 6.04 -6.30 -17.29
CA GLY A 219 5.81 -6.43 -15.86
C GLY A 219 6.80 -5.64 -15.02
N ARG A 220 8.08 -5.62 -15.39
CA ARG A 220 9.10 -4.82 -14.68
C ARG A 220 8.87 -3.33 -14.80
N ILE A 221 8.49 -2.86 -15.99
CA ILE A 221 8.20 -1.45 -16.26
C ILE A 221 6.96 -1.01 -15.48
N VAL A 222 5.88 -1.80 -15.53
CA VAL A 222 4.65 -1.54 -14.76
C VAL A 222 4.92 -1.58 -13.25
N ALA A 223 5.77 -2.49 -12.78
CA ALA A 223 6.12 -2.54 -11.37
C ALA A 223 6.87 -1.28 -10.91
N GLN A 224 7.84 -0.83 -11.73
CA GLN A 224 8.60 0.38 -11.45
C GLN A 224 7.71 1.63 -11.48
N SER A 225 6.78 1.74 -12.43
CA SER A 225 5.86 2.88 -12.50
C SER A 225 4.94 2.93 -11.28
N PHE A 226 4.44 1.78 -10.79
CA PHE A 226 3.64 1.74 -9.56
C PHE A 226 4.44 2.14 -8.31
N ILE A 227 5.71 1.75 -8.21
CA ILE A 227 6.56 2.14 -7.08
C ILE A 227 6.84 3.63 -7.11
N GLN A 228 7.10 4.20 -8.29
CA GLN A 228 7.28 5.63 -8.45
C GLN A 228 6.00 6.39 -8.06
N ALA A 229 4.85 5.98 -8.59
CA ALA A 229 3.56 6.58 -8.24
C ALA A 229 3.29 6.50 -6.73
N TYR A 230 3.58 5.35 -6.12
CA TYR A 230 3.42 5.16 -4.68
C TYR A 230 4.36 6.05 -3.86
N THR A 231 5.61 6.18 -4.31
CA THR A 231 6.62 6.99 -3.62
C THR A 231 6.25 8.47 -3.65
N GLU A 232 5.84 8.97 -4.80
CA GLU A 232 5.36 10.34 -4.98
C GLU A 232 4.09 10.59 -4.13
N MET A 233 3.15 9.64 -4.11
CA MET A 233 1.95 9.72 -3.27
C MET A 233 2.28 9.82 -1.79
N VAL A 234 3.12 8.91 -1.28
CA VAL A 234 3.55 8.91 0.13
C VAL A 234 4.32 10.18 0.46
N THR A 235 5.15 10.67 -0.45
CA THR A 235 5.90 11.92 -0.23
C THR A 235 4.96 13.10 -0.09
N ARG A 236 3.98 13.24 -0.99
CA ARG A 236 2.95 14.30 -0.91
C ARG A 236 2.15 14.22 0.39
N LEU A 237 1.72 13.03 0.78
CA LEU A 237 0.95 12.82 2.01
C LEU A 237 1.80 12.97 3.28
N GLY A 238 3.07 12.59 3.24
CA GLY A 238 4.01 12.71 4.36
C GLY A 238 4.37 14.17 4.66
N LEU A 239 4.29 15.06 3.68
CA LEU A 239 4.40 16.52 3.87
C LEU A 239 3.16 17.12 4.54
N LEU A 240 2.02 16.41 4.50
CA LEU A 240 0.78 16.77 5.19
C LEU A 240 0.80 16.12 6.58
N GLU A 241 1.73 16.55 7.44
CA GLU A 241 1.83 15.97 8.79
C GLU A 241 0.53 16.17 9.58
N GLY A 242 -0.03 15.06 10.09
CA GLY A 242 -0.83 15.10 11.32
C GLY A 242 -2.30 14.71 11.23
N THR A 243 -2.88 14.59 10.04
CA THR A 243 -4.30 14.26 9.95
C THR A 243 -4.53 12.84 9.41
N SER A 244 -5.00 11.96 10.30
CA SER A 244 -5.57 10.69 9.84
C SER A 244 -6.99 10.94 9.36
N ALA A 245 -7.42 10.28 8.29
CA ALA A 245 -8.81 10.39 7.81
C ALA A 245 -9.86 10.07 8.89
N ALA A 246 -9.51 9.26 9.90
CA ALA A 246 -10.36 9.02 11.06
C ALA A 246 -10.50 10.24 11.99
N ALA A 247 -9.48 11.09 12.09
CA ALA A 247 -9.51 12.31 12.91
C ALA A 247 -10.21 13.48 12.21
N GLU A 248 -10.21 13.51 10.88
CA GLU A 248 -10.90 14.54 10.08
C GLU A 248 -12.36 14.21 9.75
N ALA A 249 -12.75 12.94 9.87
CA ALA A 249 -14.10 12.54 9.52
C ALA A 249 -15.15 13.05 10.53
N PRO A 250 -16.32 13.50 10.06
CA PRO A 250 -17.41 13.90 10.93
C PRO A 250 -17.82 12.74 11.85
N VAL A 251 -18.15 13.07 13.10
CA VAL A 251 -18.55 12.10 14.13
C VAL A 251 -19.75 11.30 13.64
N GLN A 252 -19.72 9.98 13.83
CA GLN A 252 -20.83 9.12 13.41
C GLN A 252 -22.16 9.57 14.03
N SER A 253 -23.19 9.71 13.20
CA SER A 253 -24.54 10.04 13.66
C SER A 253 -25.19 8.83 14.35
N TYR A 254 -26.06 9.12 15.31
CA TYR A 254 -26.84 8.15 16.05
C TYR A 254 -28.34 8.33 15.74
N LEU A 255 -29.13 7.28 15.92
CA LEU A 255 -30.58 7.31 15.89
C LEU A 255 -31.13 7.14 17.31
N VAL A 256 -32.18 7.88 17.62
CA VAL A 256 -32.93 7.71 18.86
C VAL A 256 -33.72 6.40 18.78
N GLN A 257 -33.35 5.40 19.58
CA GLN A 257 -34.05 4.10 19.62
C GLN A 257 -35.33 4.13 20.43
N GLN A 258 -35.39 5.00 21.42
CA GLN A 258 -36.54 5.14 22.28
C GLN A 258 -36.79 6.62 22.50
N ALA A 259 -38.02 7.05 22.26
CA ALA A 259 -38.42 8.44 22.41
C ALA A 259 -37.94 8.99 23.76
N THR A 260 -37.25 10.12 23.71
CA THR A 260 -36.55 10.71 24.86
C THR A 260 -36.62 12.23 24.78
N THR A 261 -35.93 12.92 25.69
CA THR A 261 -35.86 14.38 25.73
C THR A 261 -34.42 14.84 25.68
N MET A 262 -34.17 15.86 24.87
CA MET A 262 -32.95 16.63 24.89
C MET A 262 -33.02 17.64 26.03
N ARG A 263 -31.95 17.79 26.80
CA ARG A 263 -31.87 18.67 27.98
C ARG A 263 -30.76 19.70 27.88
N SER A 264 -30.85 20.79 28.63
CA SER A 264 -29.85 21.86 28.64
C SER A 264 -28.53 21.45 29.29
N SER A 265 -28.59 20.52 30.24
CA SER A 265 -27.45 19.89 30.92
C SER A 265 -27.83 18.48 31.36
N PRO A 266 -26.88 17.66 31.83
CA PRO A 266 -27.18 16.41 32.52
C PRO A 266 -28.18 16.65 33.66
N GLY A 267 -29.39 16.09 33.55
CA GLY A 267 -30.49 16.31 34.50
C GLY A 267 -31.14 17.70 34.47
N GLY A 268 -30.74 18.59 33.55
CA GLY A 268 -31.27 19.95 33.41
C GLY A 268 -32.69 20.02 32.84
N SER A 269 -33.13 21.24 32.49
CA SER A 269 -34.44 21.47 31.87
C SER A 269 -34.56 20.80 30.50
N VAL A 270 -35.77 20.38 30.14
CA VAL A 270 -36.05 19.82 28.81
C VAL A 270 -36.01 20.95 27.78
N VAL A 271 -35.15 20.79 26.78
CA VAL A 271 -35.04 21.68 25.61
C VAL A 271 -36.08 21.27 24.58
N ARG A 272 -36.16 19.97 24.26
CA ARG A 272 -37.14 19.41 23.32
C ARG A 272 -37.34 17.92 23.48
N ALA A 273 -38.45 17.41 22.94
CA ALA A 273 -38.62 15.97 22.74
C ALA A 273 -37.84 15.49 21.50
N LEU A 274 -37.32 14.27 21.60
CA LEU A 274 -36.66 13.54 20.53
C LEU A 274 -37.48 12.28 20.24
N PRO A 275 -38.22 12.23 19.12
CA PRO A 275 -38.96 11.04 18.74
C PRO A 275 -38.01 9.90 18.36
N GLU A 276 -38.51 8.67 18.43
CA GLU A 276 -37.81 7.49 17.93
C GLU A 276 -37.53 7.64 16.42
N GLY A 277 -36.35 7.19 15.99
CA GLY A 277 -35.87 7.30 14.62
C GLY A 277 -35.24 8.65 14.26
N LEU A 278 -35.26 9.65 15.15
CA LEU A 278 -34.59 10.93 14.90
C LEU A 278 -33.07 10.75 14.87
N ARG A 279 -32.41 11.35 13.86
CA ARG A 279 -30.95 11.40 13.76
C ARG A 279 -30.39 12.50 14.65
N VAL A 280 -29.31 12.18 15.35
CA VAL A 280 -28.59 13.09 16.23
C VAL A 280 -27.08 12.94 16.03
N TYR A 281 -26.34 14.02 16.26
CA TYR A 281 -24.89 14.09 16.02
C TYR A 281 -24.18 14.39 17.33
N PRO A 282 -23.42 13.43 17.91
CA PRO A 282 -22.66 13.67 19.12
C PRO A 282 -21.57 14.72 18.90
N THR A 283 -21.43 15.65 19.84
CA THR A 283 -20.41 16.73 19.77
C THR A 283 -19.06 16.30 20.31
N GLY A 284 -19.01 15.13 20.96
CA GLY A 284 -17.84 14.59 21.65
C GLY A 284 -17.82 14.87 23.16
N GLN A 285 -18.64 15.81 23.66
CA GLN A 285 -18.75 16.06 25.10
C GLN A 285 -19.60 14.99 25.80
N ARG A 286 -19.11 14.51 26.95
CA ARG A 286 -19.71 13.43 27.73
C ARG A 286 -19.64 13.71 29.22
N ASP A 287 -20.74 13.44 29.92
CA ASP A 287 -20.83 13.45 31.38
C ASP A 287 -21.57 12.19 31.84
N GLY A 288 -20.79 11.16 32.20
CA GLY A 288 -21.30 9.84 32.51
C GLY A 288 -22.11 9.24 31.35
N LEU A 289 -23.41 9.00 31.59
CA LEU A 289 -24.35 8.48 30.59
C LEU A 289 -24.91 9.57 29.67
N TRP A 290 -24.66 10.84 29.97
CA TRP A 290 -25.16 11.96 29.18
C TRP A 290 -24.17 12.34 28.10
N TRP A 291 -24.64 12.37 26.86
CA TRP A 291 -23.88 12.82 25.71
C TRP A 291 -24.47 14.12 25.20
N GLU A 292 -23.62 15.09 24.92
CA GLU A 292 -24.04 16.29 24.20
C GLU A 292 -24.17 15.95 22.71
N ILE A 293 -25.30 16.35 22.14
CA ILE A 293 -25.70 16.09 20.77
C ILE A 293 -26.21 17.37 20.10
N LEU A 294 -26.23 17.33 18.77
CA LEU A 294 -26.95 18.24 17.89
C LEU A 294 -28.06 17.46 17.17
N ASP A 295 -29.19 18.10 16.88
CA ASP A 295 -30.18 17.58 15.93
C ASP A 295 -29.98 18.19 14.53
N ASP A 296 -30.78 17.76 13.55
CA ASP A 296 -30.73 18.29 12.16
C ASP A 296 -31.04 19.79 12.04
N ASN A 297 -31.51 20.45 13.11
CA ASN A 297 -31.79 21.88 13.16
C ASN A 297 -30.79 22.63 14.05
N ASP A 298 -29.61 22.06 14.28
CA ASP A 298 -28.55 22.62 15.14
C ASP A 298 -28.96 22.88 16.60
N ASN A 299 -30.05 22.27 17.09
CA ASN A 299 -30.39 22.35 18.50
C ASN A 299 -29.40 21.52 19.30
N ARG A 300 -28.71 22.17 20.23
CA ARG A 300 -27.74 21.54 21.12
C ARG A 300 -28.37 21.15 22.44
N GLY A 301 -28.05 19.95 22.91
CA GLY A 301 -28.36 19.57 24.28
C GLY A 301 -27.86 18.18 24.63
N TRP A 302 -28.26 17.72 25.80
CA TRP A 302 -27.80 16.49 26.42
C TRP A 302 -28.88 15.42 26.39
N VAL A 303 -28.50 14.20 26.03
CA VAL A 303 -29.38 13.03 26.00
C VAL A 303 -28.65 11.84 26.63
N GLN A 304 -29.40 10.91 27.22
CA GLN A 304 -28.81 9.67 27.73
C GLN A 304 -28.43 8.73 26.57
N ASN A 305 -27.23 8.18 26.63
CA ASN A 305 -26.65 7.35 25.57
C ASN A 305 -27.33 5.99 25.40
N ASP A 306 -27.96 5.46 26.45
CA ASP A 306 -28.76 4.22 26.43
C ASP A 306 -29.98 4.30 25.51
N ARG A 307 -30.40 5.51 25.14
CA ARG A 307 -31.52 5.77 24.21
C ARG A 307 -31.08 5.94 22.76
N LEU A 308 -29.77 5.82 22.48
CA LEU A 308 -29.19 6.04 21.16
C LEU A 308 -28.60 4.74 20.59
N ALA A 309 -28.80 4.51 19.29
CA ALA A 309 -28.04 3.53 18.51
C ALA A 309 -27.15 4.21 17.49
N PRO A 310 -26.04 3.58 17.07
CA PRO A 310 -25.38 3.94 15.84
C PRO A 310 -26.38 3.96 14.68
N GLY A 311 -26.42 5.07 13.93
CA GLY A 311 -27.29 5.16 12.76
C GLY A 311 -26.84 4.16 11.69
N ARG A 312 -27.77 3.30 11.25
CA ARG A 312 -27.55 2.42 10.10
C ARG A 312 -27.85 3.16 8.80
#